data_AF-A0A5C6TQ78-F1
#
_entry.id   AF-A0A5C6TQ78-F1
#
_cell.length_a   1.000
_cell.length_b   1.000
_cell.length_c   1.000
_cell.angle_alpha   90.00
_cell.angle_beta   90.00
_cell.angle_gamma   90.00
#
_symmetry.space_group_name_H-M   'P 1'
#
loop_
_entity.id
_entity.type
_entity.pdbx_description
1 polymer ?
#
loop_
_entity_poly.entity_id
_entity_poly.type
_entity_poly.pdbx_seq_one_letter_code
_entity_poly.pdbx_strand_id
1 'polypeptide(L)' 'MIPNSHGGVHTVWLHRICHRPVHAPFTEAEPERDYRVVEALRVHPQMARFLDWVRRKPDDFFERTRKSVRLRLR' A
#
# COMPACT_ATOMS: atom_id res chain seq x y z
N MET A 1 -5.79 1.52 7.13
CA MET A 1 -6.75 2.13 6.19
C MET A 1 -7.87 1.13 5.96
N ILE A 2 -9.12 1.52 6.14
CA ILE A 2 -10.26 0.63 5.89
C ILE A 2 -10.72 0.84 4.44
N PRO A 3 -10.79 -0.19 3.59
CA PRO A 3 -11.33 -0.07 2.23
C PRO A 3 -12.80 0.40 2.24
N ASN A 4 -13.24 1.09 1.19
CA ASN A 4 -14.62 1.54 1.07
C ASN A 4 -15.63 0.36 1.09
N SER A 5 -15.28 -0.77 0.48
CA SER A 5 -16.08 -2.01 0.51
C SER A 5 -16.27 -2.58 1.92
N HIS A 6 -15.49 -2.13 2.90
CA HIS A 6 -15.51 -2.56 4.29
C HIS A 6 -15.87 -1.42 5.25
N GLY A 7 -16.52 -0.36 4.74
CA GLY A 7 -17.05 0.73 5.57
C GLY A 7 -16.05 1.83 5.92
N GLY A 8 -14.94 1.94 5.18
CA GLY A 8 -14.00 3.06 5.34
C GLY A 8 -14.62 4.41 4.94
N VAL A 9 -14.46 5.43 5.79
CA VAL A 9 -14.99 6.81 5.55
C VAL A 9 -13.90 7.87 5.41
N HIS A 10 -12.65 7.54 5.77
CA HIS A 10 -11.52 8.46 5.67
C HIS A 10 -10.74 8.23 4.38
N THR A 11 -10.71 9.25 3.53
CA THR A 11 -9.98 9.23 2.25
C THR A 11 -8.78 10.17 2.31
N VAL A 12 -7.63 9.70 1.83
CA VAL A 12 -6.41 10.50 1.68
C VAL A 12 -5.97 10.45 0.23
N TRP A 13 -5.45 11.56 -0.28
CA TRP A 13 -4.86 11.61 -1.61
C TRP A 13 -3.45 11.03 -1.58
N LEU A 14 -3.19 10.09 -2.48
CA LEU A 14 -1.89 9.47 -2.66
C LEU A 14 -1.52 9.47 -4.15
N HIS A 15 -0.25 9.72 -4.45
CA HIS A 15 0.27 9.47 -5.79
C HIS A 15 0.02 8.03 -6.21
N ARG A 16 -0.18 7.79 -7.51
CA ARG A 16 -0.49 6.46 -8.04
C ARG A 16 0.57 5.41 -7.67
N ILE A 17 1.83 5.82 -7.58
CA ILE A 17 2.94 4.96 -7.17
C ILE A 17 2.95 4.65 -5.67
N CYS A 18 2.42 5.54 -4.83
CA CYS A 18 2.29 5.34 -3.38
C CYS A 18 1.01 4.57 -3.02
N HIS A 19 -0.05 4.73 -3.80
CA HIS A 19 -1.32 4.01 -3.61
C HIS A 19 -1.20 2.52 -3.94
N ARG A 20 -0.50 2.15 -5.03
CA ARG A 20 -0.38 0.75 -5.48
C ARG A 20 0.25 -0.20 -4.46
N PRO A 21 1.34 0.15 -3.75
CA PRO A 21 1.93 -0.66 -2.69
C PRO A 21 1.05 -0.83 -1.45
N VAL A 22 0.01 -0.02 -1.27
CA VAL A 22 -1.01 -0.30 -0.25
C VAL A 22 -1.90 -1.48 -0.69
N HIS A 23 -1.99 -1.77 -1.99
CA HIS A 23 -2.76 -2.87 -2.59
C HIS A 23 -1.91 -4.06 -3.08
N ALA A 24 -0.60 -3.89 -3.29
CA ALA A 24 0.26 -4.89 -3.93
C ALA A 24 0.80 -6.02 -3.01
N PRO A 25 1.08 -5.78 -1.71
CA PRO A 25 1.54 -6.79 -0.77
C PRO A 25 0.39 -7.34 0.10
N PHE A 26 -0.83 -6.85 -0.05
CA PHE A 26 -1.97 -7.24 0.76
C PHE A 26 -3.13 -7.72 -0.13
N THR A 27 -3.77 -8.84 0.20
CA THR A 27 -5.14 -9.11 -0.29
C THR A 27 -6.11 -8.12 0.34
N GLU A 28 -7.26 -7.80 -0.26
CA GLU A 28 -8.25 -6.84 0.32
C GLU A 28 -8.57 -7.10 1.81
N ALA A 29 -8.54 -8.37 2.26
CA ALA A 29 -8.82 -8.77 3.63
C ALA A 29 -7.67 -8.55 4.65
N GLU A 30 -6.42 -8.37 4.22
CA GLU A 30 -5.26 -8.21 5.12
C GLU A 30 -5.15 -6.78 5.73
N PRO A 31 -5.41 -5.68 4.98
CA PRO A 31 -5.39 -4.31 5.50
C PRO A 31 -6.43 -4.06 6.61
N GLU A 32 -7.56 -4.78 6.56
CA GLU A 32 -8.68 -4.62 7.48
C GLU A 32 -8.42 -5.19 8.87
N ARG A 33 -7.64 -6.27 8.96
CA ARG A 33 -7.42 -6.95 10.24
C ARG A 33 -6.23 -6.34 10.98
N ASP A 34 -5.10 -6.20 10.28
CA ASP A 34 -3.79 -5.95 10.91
C ASP A 34 -3.22 -4.55 10.60
N TYR A 35 -3.74 -3.84 9.58
CA TYR A 35 -3.16 -2.58 9.10
C TYR A 35 -4.15 -1.41 9.05
N ARG A 36 -5.02 -1.33 10.07
CA ARG A 36 -6.07 -0.29 10.17
C ARG A 36 -5.50 1.11 10.34
N VAL A 37 -4.30 1.25 10.91
CA VAL A 37 -3.59 2.51 11.10
C VAL A 37 -2.33 2.59 10.21
N VAL A 38 -1.91 3.81 9.83
CA VAL A 38 -0.79 4.02 8.89
C VAL A 38 0.53 3.54 9.51
N GLU A 39 0.67 3.66 10.82
CA GLU A 39 1.81 3.21 11.61
C GLU A 39 2.04 1.71 11.44
N ALA A 40 0.96 0.91 11.44
CA ALA A 40 1.02 -0.52 11.21
C ALA A 40 1.49 -0.84 9.78
N LEU A 41 1.08 -0.05 8.78
CA LEU A 41 1.58 -0.22 7.41
C LEU A 41 3.09 0.04 7.35
N ARG A 42 3.58 1.06 8.06
CA ARG A 42 5.01 1.45 8.04
C ARG A 42 5.93 0.37 8.61
N VAL A 43 5.48 -0.42 9.59
CA VAL A 43 6.29 -1.50 10.18
C VAL A 43 6.34 -2.76 9.32
N HIS A 44 5.47 -2.90 8.32
CA HIS A 44 5.51 -4.07 7.44
C HIS A 44 6.81 -4.06 6.59
N PRO A 45 7.61 -5.14 6.59
CA PRO A 45 8.94 -5.13 5.97
C PRO A 45 8.95 -4.74 4.48
N GLN A 46 7.93 -5.14 3.71
CA GLN A 46 7.84 -4.74 2.30
C GLN A 46 7.46 -3.27 2.14
N MET A 47 6.63 -2.74 3.04
CA MET A 47 6.22 -1.34 3.01
C MET A 47 7.38 -0.43 3.46
N ALA A 48 8.09 -0.80 4.52
CA ALA A 48 9.29 -0.08 4.97
C ALA A 48 10.31 0.06 3.83
N ARG A 49 10.61 -1.04 3.14
CA ARG A 49 11.50 -1.03 1.96
C ARG A 49 10.98 -0.16 0.83
N PHE A 50 9.66 -0.18 0.57
CA PHE A 50 9.05 0.69 -0.42
C PHE A 50 9.19 2.18 -0.03
N LEU A 51 8.89 2.52 1.22
CA LEU A 51 8.98 3.88 1.75
C LEU A 51 10.42 4.42 1.67
N ASP A 52 11.40 3.60 2.03
CA ASP A 52 12.82 3.95 1.94
C ASP A 52 13.30 4.22 0.52
N TRP A 53 12.70 3.56 -0.46
CA TRP A 53 13.02 3.71 -1.86
C TRP A 53 12.29 4.89 -2.52
N VAL A 54 10.99 5.07 -2.21
CA VAL A 54 10.14 6.11 -2.81
C VAL A 54 10.51 7.49 -2.29
N ARG A 55 10.94 7.62 -1.02
CA ARG A 55 11.38 8.91 -0.44
C ARG A 55 12.56 9.57 -1.16
N ARG A 56 13.27 8.80 -2.00
CA ARG A 56 14.42 9.28 -2.79
C ARG A 56 14.04 9.67 -4.23
N LYS A 57 12.74 9.71 -4.55
CA LYS A 57 12.24 9.98 -5.90
C LYS A 57 11.65 11.40 -5.97
N PRO A 58 11.67 12.03 -7.16
CA PRO A 58 10.93 13.26 -7.42
C PRO A 58 9.42 13.10 -7.18
N ASP A 59 8.72 14.20 -6.94
CA ASP A 59 7.28 14.21 -6.67
C ASP A 59 6.43 13.74 -7.86
N ASP A 60 6.93 13.94 -9.09
CA ASP A 60 6.28 13.54 -10.35
C ASP A 60 6.67 12.11 -10.81
N PHE A 61 7.42 11.38 -9.98
CA PHE A 61 7.94 10.08 -10.34
C PHE A 61 6.84 9.03 -10.56
N PHE A 62 6.88 8.38 -11.73
CA PHE A 62 5.94 7.34 -12.12
C PHE A 62 6.64 6.06 -12.54
N GLU A 63 6.23 4.94 -11.94
CA GLU A 63 6.68 3.61 -12.34
C GLU A 63 5.52 2.59 -12.27
N ARG A 64 5.54 1.61 -13.18
CA ARG A 64 4.53 0.54 -13.21
C ARG A 64 4.79 -0.46 -12.08
N THR A 65 4.04 -0.35 -10.99
CA THR A 65 4.01 -1.38 -9.95
C THR A 65 3.30 -2.65 -10.44
N ARG A 66 3.92 -3.82 -10.25
CA ARG A 66 3.32 -5.13 -10.50
C ARG A 66 2.83 -5.75 -9.18
N LYS A 67 1.78 -6.59 -9.24
CA LYS A 67 1.34 -7.38 -8.07
C LYS A 67 2.46 -8.32 -7.60
N SER A 68 2.54 -8.53 -6.29
CA SER A 68 3.50 -9.48 -5.72
C SER A 68 3.31 -10.88 -6.31
N VAL A 69 4.38 -11.68 -6.38
CA VAL A 69 4.31 -13.08 -6.86
C VAL A 69 3.30 -13.87 -6.02
N ARG A 70 3.26 -13.63 -4.70
CA ARG A 70 2.30 -14.23 -3.76
C ARG A 70 0.84 -14.05 -4.19
N LEU A 71 0.47 -12.87 -4.66
CA LEU A 71 -0.90 -12.57 -5.11
C LEU A 71 -1.21 -13.03 -6.54
N ARG A 72 -0.18 -13.30 -7.35
CA ARG A 72 -0.38 -13.77 -8.74
C ARG A 72 -0.54 -15.29 -8.84
N LEU A 73 -0.12 -16.02 -7.81
CA LEU A 73 -0.20 -17.48 -7.72
C LEU A 73 -1.43 -17.96 -6.93
N ARG A 74 -2.27 -17.04 -6.47
CA ARG A 74 -3.61 -17.30 -5.91
C ARG A 74 -4.65 -17.06 -6.99
#